data_AF-A0A521QFB9-F1
#
_entry.id   AF-A0A521QFB9-F1
#
_cell.length_a   1.000
_cell.length_b   1.000
_cell.length_c   1.000
_cell.angle_alpha   90.00
_cell.angle_beta   90.00
_cell.angle_gamma   90.00
#
_symmetry.space_group_name_H-M   'P 1'
#
loop_
_entity.id
_entity.type
_entity.pdbx_description
1 polymer ?
#
loop_
_entity_poly.entity_id
_entity_poly.type
_entity_poly.pdbx_seq_one_letter_code
_entity_poly.pdbx_strand_id
1 'polypeptide(L)'
;MTEMKRRYNAEIQRAKGLLELAAAIYDSSLSFQTTRAAEQVLQTESRVGYSLTLALTATREKGVSLSFAADGFKEIREVVEGKVSLAWINPSAAATLAFKGKGPFARPLPLRTIAVFPSYDVMAFAVHESTGITSLAQMRKERIRLRLSTGMTTKTNLAHSPTMFTVSAVVKAAGFTLADIRKWGGKIR
;
A
#
# COMPACT_ATOMS: atom_id res chain seq x y z
N MET A 1 13.10 -47.56 10.02
CA MET A 1 13.43 -46.81 8.79
C MET A 1 14.36 -45.68 9.19
N THR A 2 15.56 -45.63 8.63
CA THR A 2 16.57 -44.61 8.96
C THR A 2 16.19 -43.29 8.33
N GLU A 3 16.08 -42.23 9.13
CA GLU A 3 15.74 -40.88 8.65
C GLU A 3 16.86 -40.36 7.74
N MET A 4 16.54 -40.11 6.46
CA MET A 4 17.51 -39.56 5.53
C MET A 4 17.88 -38.14 5.94
N LYS A 5 19.16 -37.92 6.25
CA LYS A 5 19.71 -36.59 6.50
C LYS A 5 19.61 -35.75 5.22
N ARG A 6 18.76 -34.73 5.21
CA ARG A 6 18.69 -33.71 4.15
C ARG A 6 19.73 -32.62 4.42
N ARG A 7 20.51 -32.26 3.41
CA ARG A 7 21.36 -31.05 3.43
C ARG A 7 21.03 -30.17 2.24
N TYR A 8 21.01 -28.85 2.45
CA TYR A 8 20.96 -27.90 1.36
C TYR A 8 22.31 -27.86 0.61
N ASN A 9 22.26 -27.65 -0.71
CA ASN A 9 23.45 -27.29 -1.47
C ASN A 9 24.06 -25.99 -0.87
N ALA A 10 25.38 -25.93 -0.74
CA ALA A 10 26.10 -24.78 -0.19
C ALA A 10 25.83 -23.47 -0.96
N GLU A 11 25.62 -23.54 -2.28
CA GLU A 11 25.22 -22.40 -3.12
C GLU A 11 23.81 -21.90 -2.74
N ILE A 12 22.88 -22.82 -2.51
CA ILE A 12 21.52 -22.49 -2.04
C ILE A 12 21.59 -21.88 -0.62
N GLN A 13 22.44 -22.41 0.26
CA GLN A 13 22.64 -21.83 1.59
C GLN A 13 23.18 -20.39 1.53
N ARG A 14 24.13 -20.11 0.63
CA ARG A 14 24.65 -18.75 0.42
C ARG A 14 23.58 -17.80 -0.13
N ALA A 15 22.80 -18.23 -1.11
CA ALA A 15 21.70 -17.43 -1.66
C ALA A 15 20.63 -17.14 -0.60
N LYS A 16 20.25 -18.15 0.20
CA LYS A 16 19.35 -17.98 1.36
C LYS A 16 19.92 -16.97 2.36
N GLY A 17 21.20 -17.09 2.69
CA GLY A 17 21.87 -16.16 3.61
C GLY A 17 21.85 -14.71 3.10
N LEU A 18 22.03 -14.49 1.80
CA LEU A 18 21.91 -13.14 1.21
C LEU A 18 20.47 -12.59 1.29
N LEU A 19 19.45 -13.42 1.07
CA LEU A 19 18.05 -13.01 1.24
C LEU A 19 17.71 -12.73 2.70
N GLU A 20 18.23 -13.53 3.63
CA GLU A 20 18.08 -13.31 5.08
C GLU A 20 18.81 -12.04 5.53
N LEU A 21 19.99 -11.75 5.00
CA LEU A 21 20.67 -10.47 5.24
C LEU A 21 19.85 -9.29 4.70
N ALA A 22 19.31 -9.41 3.48
CA ALA A 22 18.45 -8.38 2.90
C ALA A 22 17.17 -8.16 3.73
N ALA A 23 16.57 -9.23 4.27
CA ALA A 23 15.45 -9.12 5.19
C ALA A 23 15.88 -8.50 6.53
N ALA A 24 16.99 -8.92 7.09
CA ALA A 24 17.51 -8.45 8.37
C ALA A 24 17.85 -6.95 8.38
N ILE A 25 18.10 -6.34 7.21
CA ILE A 25 18.20 -4.88 7.08
C ILE A 25 16.96 -4.19 7.67
N TYR A 26 15.77 -4.76 7.51
CA TYR A 26 14.51 -4.26 8.07
C TYR A 26 14.30 -4.57 9.56
N ASP A 27 15.18 -5.36 10.18
CA ASP A 27 15.16 -5.68 11.62
C ASP A 27 16.42 -5.16 12.34
N SER A 28 17.26 -4.39 11.65
CA SER A 28 18.57 -3.92 12.15
C SER A 28 18.54 -2.46 12.61
N SER A 29 19.72 -1.85 12.81
CA SER A 29 19.90 -0.43 13.10
C SER A 29 19.33 0.53 12.05
N LEU A 30 18.92 0.01 10.89
CA LEU A 30 18.26 0.78 9.83
C LEU A 30 16.74 0.87 10.03
N SER A 31 16.20 0.14 10.99
CA SER A 31 14.82 0.22 11.41
C SER A 31 14.69 0.99 12.71
N PHE A 32 13.52 1.59 12.88
CA PHE A 32 13.20 2.40 14.06
C PHE A 32 11.72 2.23 14.38
N GLN A 33 11.40 2.37 15.67
CA GLN A 33 10.03 2.28 16.11
C GLN A 33 9.37 3.65 16.07
N THR A 34 8.15 3.69 15.55
CA THR A 34 7.28 4.85 15.68
C THR A 34 5.97 4.43 16.31
N THR A 35 5.38 5.30 17.10
CA THR A 35 4.03 5.11 17.61
C THR A 35 3.06 5.80 16.68
N ARG A 36 2.13 5.05 16.07
CA ARG A 36 1.04 5.69 15.32
C ARG A 36 0.11 6.39 16.30
N ALA A 37 0.05 7.72 16.20
CA ALA A 37 -0.77 8.55 17.10
C ALA A 37 -2.26 8.14 17.12
N ALA A 38 -2.79 7.58 16.02
CA ALA A 38 -4.17 7.16 15.92
C ALA A 38 -4.48 5.81 16.60
N GLU A 39 -3.51 4.90 16.63
CA GLU A 39 -3.73 3.51 17.08
C GLU A 39 -3.05 3.22 18.42
N GLN A 40 -2.13 4.09 18.86
CA GLN A 40 -1.23 3.87 20.00
C GLN A 40 -0.42 2.56 19.89
N VAL A 41 -0.29 2.03 18.67
CA VAL A 41 0.47 0.81 18.38
C VAL A 41 1.89 1.19 17.97
N LEU A 42 2.83 0.40 18.46
CA LEU A 42 4.24 0.45 18.09
C LEU A 42 4.41 -0.25 16.74
N GLN A 43 4.86 0.50 15.73
CA GLN A 43 5.20 -0.05 14.42
C GLN A 43 6.70 0.08 14.16
N THR A 44 7.28 -0.90 13.49
CA THR A 44 8.66 -0.85 13.00
C THR A 44 8.65 -0.26 11.59
N GLU A 45 9.33 0.87 11.42
CA GLU A 45 9.56 1.54 10.15
C GLU A 45 11.00 1.35 9.72
N SER A 46 11.30 1.52 8.43
CA SER A 46 12.66 1.38 7.90
C SER A 46 13.12 2.58 7.08
N ARG A 47 14.39 2.96 7.25
CA ARG A 47 15.01 4.07 6.51
C ARG A 47 15.31 3.75 5.05
N VAL A 48 15.35 2.46 4.69
CA VAL A 48 15.68 2.01 3.32
C VAL A 48 14.49 2.07 2.36
N GLY A 49 13.32 2.54 2.82
CA GLY A 49 12.09 2.58 2.01
C GLY A 49 11.44 1.20 1.86
N TYR A 50 10.64 1.00 0.82
CA TYR A 50 9.88 -0.24 0.59
C TYR A 50 10.04 -0.83 -0.83
N SER A 51 10.92 -0.24 -1.64
CA SER A 51 11.19 -0.69 -3.01
C SER A 51 12.49 -1.51 -3.04
N LEU A 52 12.41 -2.77 -3.44
CA LEU A 52 13.55 -3.69 -3.48
C LEU A 52 13.63 -4.41 -4.84
N THR A 53 14.78 -4.30 -5.51
CA THR A 53 15.07 -5.13 -6.70
C THR A 53 15.88 -6.35 -6.29
N LEU A 54 15.24 -7.52 -6.34
CA LEU A 54 15.92 -8.80 -6.26
C LEU A 54 16.00 -9.40 -7.67
N ALA A 55 17.06 -10.14 -7.97
CA ALA A 55 17.19 -10.91 -9.20
C ALA A 55 17.78 -12.28 -8.87
N LEU A 56 17.04 -13.33 -9.16
CA LEU A 56 17.48 -14.72 -9.01
C LEU A 56 17.80 -15.27 -10.39
N THR A 57 19.07 -15.33 -10.76
CA THR A 57 19.48 -15.88 -12.06
C THR A 57 19.83 -17.35 -11.90
N ALA A 58 19.19 -18.25 -12.64
CA ALA A 58 19.65 -19.63 -12.71
C ALA A 58 20.99 -19.67 -13.47
N THR A 59 21.97 -20.34 -12.88
CA THR A 59 23.33 -20.43 -13.41
C THR A 59 23.52 -21.62 -14.35
N ARG A 60 22.54 -22.52 -14.46
CA ARG A 60 22.66 -23.79 -15.22
C ARG A 60 21.51 -24.10 -16.19
N GLU A 61 20.41 -23.35 -16.12
CA GLU A 61 19.28 -23.37 -17.08
C GLU A 61 18.85 -21.92 -17.36
N LYS A 62 17.96 -21.68 -18.33
CA LYS A 62 17.38 -20.33 -18.53
C LYS A 62 16.76 -19.85 -17.20
N GLY A 63 17.45 -18.95 -16.51
CA GLY A 63 17.01 -18.42 -15.22
C GLY A 63 15.73 -17.62 -15.30
N VAL A 64 15.02 -17.56 -14.17
CA VAL A 64 13.81 -16.75 -14.01
C VAL A 64 14.15 -15.57 -13.09
N SER A 65 14.27 -14.37 -13.65
CA SER A 65 14.40 -13.15 -12.86
C SER A 65 13.04 -12.79 -12.23
N LEU A 66 12.99 -12.60 -10.92
CA LEU A 66 11.79 -12.20 -10.17
C LEU A 66 12.05 -10.88 -9.44
N SER A 67 11.28 -9.85 -9.75
CA SER A 67 11.29 -8.55 -9.06
C SER A 67 9.98 -8.31 -8.30
N PHE A 68 10.07 -7.59 -7.18
CA PHE A 68 8.98 -7.42 -6.23
C PHE A 68 8.73 -5.94 -5.96
N ALA A 69 7.47 -5.56 -5.77
CA ALA A 69 7.08 -4.25 -5.30
C ALA A 69 5.95 -4.35 -4.27
N ALA A 70 5.67 -3.27 -3.56
CA ALA A 70 4.53 -3.16 -2.67
C ALA A 70 3.94 -1.75 -2.78
N ASP A 71 2.71 -1.55 -2.30
CA ASP A 71 2.07 -0.25 -1.97
C ASP A 71 0.80 0.07 -2.79
N GLY A 72 0.87 0.44 -4.07
CA GLY A 72 -0.24 1.16 -4.70
C GLY A 72 -0.66 0.79 -6.11
N PHE A 73 -1.44 1.69 -6.74
CA PHE A 73 -1.92 1.51 -8.11
C PHE A 73 -0.80 1.53 -9.15
N LYS A 74 0.33 2.17 -8.82
CA LYS A 74 1.51 2.21 -9.69
C LYS A 74 2.10 0.81 -9.84
N GLU A 75 2.31 0.11 -8.73
CA GLU A 75 2.93 -1.21 -8.70
C GLU A 75 2.07 -2.24 -9.41
N ILE A 76 0.74 -2.11 -9.30
CA ILE A 76 -0.20 -2.90 -10.12
C ILE A 76 0.06 -2.73 -11.63
N ARG A 77 0.28 -1.48 -12.09
CA ARG A 77 0.58 -1.21 -13.52
C ARG A 77 1.94 -1.79 -13.90
N GLU A 78 2.93 -1.66 -13.03
CA GLU A 78 4.27 -2.19 -13.27
C GLU A 78 4.28 -3.72 -13.40
N VAL A 79 3.42 -4.44 -12.69
CA VAL A 79 3.21 -5.89 -12.90
C VAL A 79 2.66 -6.17 -14.30
N VAL A 80 1.63 -5.44 -14.74
CA VAL A 80 1.02 -5.63 -16.06
C VAL A 80 1.97 -5.27 -17.19
N GLU A 81 2.81 -4.26 -16.98
CA GLU A 81 3.84 -3.81 -17.92
C GLU A 81 5.08 -4.72 -17.92
N GLY A 82 5.17 -5.71 -17.03
CA GLY A 82 6.31 -6.61 -16.90
C GLY A 82 7.57 -5.95 -16.31
N LYS A 83 7.43 -4.76 -15.71
CA LYS A 83 8.52 -4.04 -15.02
C LYS A 83 8.85 -4.68 -13.68
N VAL A 84 7.82 -5.19 -12.98
CA VAL A 84 7.99 -6.02 -11.79
C VAL A 84 7.28 -7.36 -11.95
N SER A 85 7.81 -8.43 -11.37
CA SER A 85 7.21 -9.76 -11.48
C SER A 85 6.01 -9.93 -10.55
N LEU A 86 6.08 -9.37 -9.34
CA LEU A 86 5.08 -9.53 -8.29
C LEU A 86 4.88 -8.21 -7.53
N ALA A 87 3.64 -7.93 -7.12
CA ALA A 87 3.33 -6.80 -6.23
C ALA A 87 2.50 -7.25 -5.03
N TRP A 88 2.89 -6.78 -3.84
CA TRP A 88 2.11 -6.91 -2.61
C TRP A 88 1.21 -5.70 -2.43
N ILE A 89 -0.09 -5.90 -2.57
CA ILE A 89 -1.05 -4.79 -2.66
C ILE A 89 -1.95 -4.79 -1.45
N ASN A 90 -2.06 -3.63 -0.81
CA ASN A 90 -3.06 -3.35 0.20
C ASN A 90 -3.71 -1.96 -0.04
N PRO A 91 -5.02 -1.81 0.23
CA PRO A 91 -5.97 -2.86 0.57
C PRO A 91 -6.34 -3.72 -0.65
N SER A 92 -6.94 -4.89 -0.43
CA SER A 92 -7.40 -5.82 -1.49
C SER A 92 -8.38 -5.19 -2.49
N ALA A 93 -9.08 -4.13 -2.07
CA ALA A 93 -9.93 -3.32 -2.93
C ALA A 93 -9.17 -2.73 -4.13
N ALA A 94 -7.89 -2.34 -3.97
CA ALA A 94 -7.08 -1.78 -5.05
C ALA A 94 -6.85 -2.81 -6.18
N ALA A 95 -6.46 -4.04 -5.83
CA ALA A 95 -6.33 -5.13 -6.77
C ALA A 95 -7.67 -5.51 -7.42
N THR A 96 -8.77 -5.44 -6.66
CA THR A 96 -10.12 -5.72 -7.18
C THR A 96 -10.57 -4.68 -8.22
N LEU A 97 -10.29 -3.39 -7.98
CA LEU A 97 -10.57 -2.31 -8.95
C LEU A 97 -9.79 -2.53 -10.25
N ALA A 98 -8.52 -2.92 -10.14
CA ALA A 98 -7.67 -3.24 -11.29
C ALA A 98 -8.20 -4.42 -12.10
N PHE A 99 -8.53 -5.53 -11.42
CA PHE A 99 -9.09 -6.72 -12.05
C PHE A 99 -10.41 -6.42 -12.78
N LYS A 100 -11.26 -5.57 -12.21
CA LYS A 100 -12.57 -5.20 -12.80
C LYS A 100 -12.51 -4.04 -13.79
N GLY A 101 -11.38 -3.33 -13.92
CA GLY A 101 -11.30 -2.12 -14.73
C GLY A 101 -12.18 -0.99 -14.21
N LYS A 102 -12.04 -0.65 -12.93
CA LYS A 102 -12.82 0.40 -12.25
C LYS A 102 -11.91 1.41 -11.57
N GLY A 103 -12.47 2.55 -11.18
CA GLY A 103 -11.75 3.60 -10.47
C GLY A 103 -10.61 4.18 -11.34
N PRO A 104 -9.33 4.05 -10.93
CA PRO A 104 -8.19 4.57 -11.69
C PRO A 104 -7.82 3.73 -12.93
N PHE A 105 -8.50 2.59 -13.14
CA PHE A 105 -8.24 1.68 -14.27
C PHE A 105 -9.38 1.76 -15.28
N ALA A 106 -9.05 2.12 -16.53
CA ALA A 106 -10.04 2.27 -17.60
C ALA A 106 -10.57 0.93 -18.16
N ARG A 107 -9.81 -0.16 -17.96
CA ARG A 107 -10.13 -1.50 -18.45
C ARG A 107 -9.63 -2.57 -17.47
N PRO A 108 -10.25 -3.77 -17.45
CA PRO A 108 -9.75 -4.90 -16.70
C PRO A 108 -8.27 -5.19 -16.99
N LEU A 109 -7.49 -5.40 -15.94
CA LEU A 109 -6.09 -5.77 -16.04
C LEU A 109 -5.91 -7.29 -15.90
N PRO A 110 -5.00 -7.92 -16.67
CA PRO A 110 -4.79 -9.38 -16.68
C PRO A 110 -3.97 -9.85 -15.47
N LEU A 111 -4.44 -9.56 -14.25
CA LEU A 111 -3.76 -9.88 -13.00
C LEU A 111 -4.22 -11.23 -12.45
N ARG A 112 -3.37 -11.86 -11.64
CA ARG A 112 -3.68 -13.06 -10.87
C ARG A 112 -3.15 -12.91 -9.45
N THR A 113 -3.99 -13.24 -8.48
CA THR A 113 -3.58 -13.33 -7.07
C THR A 113 -2.99 -14.71 -6.83
N ILE A 114 -1.78 -14.76 -6.29
CA ILE A 114 -1.09 -16.01 -5.94
C ILE A 114 -1.17 -16.36 -4.45
N ALA A 115 -1.37 -15.34 -3.60
CA ALA A 115 -1.50 -15.46 -2.15
C ALA A 115 -2.31 -14.29 -1.60
N VAL A 116 -3.02 -14.52 -0.49
CA VAL A 116 -3.73 -13.49 0.28
C VAL A 116 -3.35 -13.65 1.74
N PHE A 117 -2.86 -12.57 2.34
CA PHE A 117 -2.58 -12.50 3.77
C PHE A 117 -3.75 -11.80 4.45
N PRO A 118 -4.43 -12.45 5.40
CA PRO A 118 -5.59 -11.84 6.04
C PRO A 118 -5.15 -10.58 6.81
N SER A 119 -5.75 -9.45 6.46
CA SER A 119 -5.57 -8.17 7.15
C SER A 119 -6.90 -7.43 7.19
N TYR A 120 -7.24 -6.85 8.36
CA TYR A 120 -8.39 -5.97 8.49
C TYR A 120 -8.00 -4.54 8.09
N ASP A 121 -7.63 -4.38 6.82
CA ASP A 121 -7.18 -3.10 6.26
C ASP A 121 -8.38 -2.31 5.72
N VAL A 122 -9.03 -1.57 6.62
CA VAL A 122 -10.19 -0.72 6.32
C VAL A 122 -9.85 0.76 6.48
N MET A 123 -10.34 1.59 5.57
CA MET A 123 -10.29 3.04 5.74
C MET A 123 -11.46 3.51 6.58
N ALA A 124 -11.16 4.28 7.63
CA ALA A 124 -12.15 4.98 8.44
C ALA A 124 -12.00 6.50 8.31
N PHE A 125 -13.10 7.22 8.53
CA PHE A 125 -13.11 8.67 8.69
C PHE A 125 -13.44 8.97 10.14
N ALA A 126 -12.55 9.69 10.81
CA ALA A 126 -12.75 10.10 12.20
C ALA A 126 -12.94 11.62 12.28
N VAL A 127 -13.82 12.02 13.19
CA VAL A 127 -14.04 13.42 13.56
C VAL A 127 -14.00 13.50 15.08
N HIS A 128 -13.61 14.66 15.61
CA HIS A 128 -13.68 14.89 17.05
C HIS A 128 -15.15 15.06 17.47
N GLU A 129 -15.55 14.45 18.58
CA GLU A 129 -16.94 14.47 19.06
C GLU A 129 -17.49 15.90 19.20
N SER A 130 -16.67 16.83 19.68
CA SER A 130 -17.05 18.25 19.84
C SER A 130 -17.43 18.96 18.52
N THR A 131 -17.19 18.35 17.36
CA THR A 131 -17.61 18.90 16.07
C THR A 131 -19.10 18.68 15.81
N GLY A 132 -19.75 17.76 16.53
CA GLY A 132 -21.16 17.39 16.31
C GLY A 132 -21.42 16.77 14.92
N ILE A 133 -20.37 16.37 14.20
CA ILE A 133 -20.50 15.75 12.87
C ILE A 133 -20.88 14.30 13.04
N THR A 134 -22.02 13.92 12.46
CA THR A 134 -22.51 12.54 12.46
C THR A 134 -22.52 11.91 11.07
N SER A 135 -22.36 12.71 10.01
CA SER A 135 -22.29 12.21 8.63
C SER A 135 -21.53 13.15 7.68
N LEU A 136 -21.02 12.59 6.57
CA LEU A 136 -20.43 13.38 5.49
C LEU A 136 -21.49 14.24 4.76
N ALA A 137 -22.74 13.77 4.69
CA ALA A 137 -23.84 14.52 4.09
C ALA A 137 -24.16 15.80 4.88
N GLN A 138 -24.10 15.74 6.22
CA GLN A 138 -24.19 16.91 7.09
C GLN A 138 -23.11 17.94 6.75
N MET A 139 -21.85 17.50 6.60
CA MET A 139 -20.73 18.38 6.25
C MET A 139 -21.00 19.14 4.95
N ARG A 140 -21.61 18.49 3.94
CA ARG A 140 -21.98 19.14 2.68
C ARG A 140 -23.09 20.16 2.84
N LYS A 141 -24.13 19.83 3.60
CA LYS A 141 -25.31 20.67 3.82
C LYS A 141 -24.92 21.95 4.57
N GLU A 142 -24.15 21.79 5.64
CA GLU A 142 -23.78 22.88 6.56
C GLU A 142 -22.47 23.59 6.16
N ARG A 143 -21.74 23.06 5.16
CA ARG A 143 -20.46 23.60 4.68
C ARG A 143 -19.45 23.75 5.82
N ILE A 144 -19.30 22.69 6.62
CA ILE A 144 -18.55 22.73 7.87
C ILE A 144 -17.06 23.00 7.63
N ARG A 145 -16.51 23.98 8.35
CA ARG A 145 -15.08 24.32 8.32
C ARG A 145 -14.29 23.33 9.16
N LEU A 146 -13.44 22.53 8.52
CA LEU A 146 -12.62 21.54 9.22
C LEU A 146 -11.12 21.76 9.01
N ARG A 147 -10.36 21.39 10.04
CA ARG A 147 -8.93 21.09 9.92
C ARG A 147 -8.80 19.59 9.64
N LEU A 148 -8.70 19.22 8.38
CA LEU A 148 -8.61 17.84 7.93
C LEU A 148 -7.13 17.41 7.89
N SER A 149 -6.80 16.34 8.60
CA SER A 149 -5.53 15.63 8.43
C SER A 149 -5.76 14.45 7.49
N THR A 150 -4.93 14.32 6.46
CA THR A 150 -5.04 13.27 5.44
C THR A 150 -3.66 12.96 4.85
N GLY A 151 -3.56 11.95 4.00
CA GLY A 151 -2.38 11.75 3.15
C GLY A 151 -2.13 12.94 2.22
N MET A 152 -0.93 12.98 1.63
CA MET A 152 -0.52 14.08 0.74
C MET A 152 -1.52 14.32 -0.40
N THR A 153 -1.97 15.56 -0.58
CA THR A 153 -2.93 15.93 -1.64
C THR A 153 -2.27 16.36 -2.95
N THR A 154 -1.04 15.90 -3.24
CA THR A 154 -0.39 16.19 -4.52
C THR A 154 -1.11 15.45 -5.65
N LYS A 155 -1.01 15.95 -6.89
CA LYS A 155 -1.61 15.29 -8.07
C LYS A 155 -1.19 13.82 -8.17
N THR A 156 0.09 13.54 -7.91
CA THR A 156 0.65 12.18 -7.93
C THR A 156 -0.01 11.27 -6.90
N ASN A 157 -0.14 11.71 -5.65
CA ASN A 157 -0.75 10.90 -4.59
C ASN A 157 -2.24 10.66 -4.85
N LEU A 158 -2.98 11.67 -5.30
CA LEU A 158 -4.39 11.51 -5.68
C LEU A 158 -4.61 10.50 -6.81
N ALA A 159 -3.61 10.31 -7.68
CA ALA A 159 -3.69 9.38 -8.81
C ALA A 159 -3.22 7.95 -8.48
N HIS A 160 -2.24 7.80 -7.58
CA HIS A 160 -1.55 6.51 -7.37
C HIS A 160 -1.79 5.88 -6.00
N SER A 161 -2.16 6.67 -4.98
CA SER A 161 -2.42 6.16 -3.63
C SER A 161 -3.84 5.61 -3.52
N PRO A 162 -4.01 4.32 -3.15
CA PRO A 162 -5.33 3.76 -2.85
C PRO A 162 -6.07 4.51 -1.74
N THR A 163 -5.32 4.98 -0.74
CA THR A 163 -5.82 5.81 0.38
C THR A 163 -6.42 7.10 -0.15
N MET A 164 -5.64 7.90 -0.89
CA MET A 164 -6.11 9.21 -1.35
C MET A 164 -7.20 9.10 -2.43
N PHE A 165 -7.20 8.02 -3.22
CA PHE A 165 -8.32 7.69 -4.09
C PHE A 165 -9.59 7.45 -3.29
N THR A 166 -9.52 6.65 -2.22
CA THR A 166 -10.68 6.33 -1.37
C THR A 166 -11.23 7.59 -0.69
N VAL A 167 -10.36 8.41 -0.09
CA VAL A 167 -10.75 9.71 0.49
C VAL A 167 -11.49 10.56 -0.54
N SER A 168 -10.92 10.71 -1.73
CA SER A 168 -11.50 11.55 -2.79
C SER A 168 -12.83 11.00 -3.31
N ALA A 169 -12.94 9.68 -3.47
CA ALA A 169 -14.15 9.02 -3.95
C ALA A 169 -15.30 9.15 -2.93
N VAL A 170 -15.01 8.96 -1.64
CA VAL A 170 -15.99 9.03 -0.56
C VAL A 170 -16.54 10.45 -0.38
N VAL A 171 -15.67 11.48 -0.30
CA VAL A 171 -16.16 12.87 -0.17
C VAL A 171 -16.93 13.32 -1.41
N LYS A 172 -16.51 12.88 -2.60
CA LYS A 172 -17.23 13.14 -3.86
C LYS A 172 -18.60 12.49 -3.86
N ALA A 173 -18.72 11.25 -3.40
CA ALA A 173 -20.02 10.58 -3.24
C ALA A 173 -20.92 11.31 -2.23
N ALA A 174 -20.34 11.95 -1.21
CA ALA A 174 -21.07 12.82 -0.28
C ALA A 174 -21.39 14.22 -0.83
N GLY A 175 -21.04 14.52 -2.09
CA GLY A 175 -21.44 15.73 -2.80
C GLY A 175 -20.50 16.93 -2.68
N PHE A 176 -19.26 16.74 -2.23
CA PHE A 176 -18.22 17.78 -2.18
C PHE A 176 -16.82 17.25 -2.52
N THR A 177 -15.84 18.14 -2.59
CA THR A 177 -14.44 17.83 -2.83
C THR A 177 -13.55 18.38 -1.72
N LEU A 178 -12.29 17.94 -1.67
CA LEU A 178 -11.26 18.55 -0.82
C LEU A 178 -11.07 20.05 -1.12
N ALA A 179 -11.32 20.48 -2.36
CA ALA A 179 -11.28 21.90 -2.72
C ALA A 179 -12.46 22.68 -2.10
N ASP A 180 -13.63 22.07 -1.97
CA ASP A 180 -14.79 22.71 -1.34
C ASP A 180 -14.55 22.92 0.16
N ILE A 181 -13.91 21.97 0.85
CA ILE A 181 -13.50 22.16 2.26
C ILE A 181 -12.63 23.41 2.41
N ARG A 182 -11.66 23.63 1.51
CA ARG A 182 -10.83 24.85 1.50
C ARG A 182 -11.69 26.10 1.26
N LYS A 183 -12.61 26.05 0.29
CA LYS A 183 -13.53 27.18 -0.01
C LYS A 183 -14.45 27.51 1.17
N TRP A 184 -14.85 26.52 1.95
CA TRP A 184 -15.67 26.75 3.14
C TRP A 184 -14.88 27.45 4.25
N GLY A 185 -13.54 27.46 4.18
CA GLY A 185 -12.63 28.03 5.18
C GLY A 185 -11.88 26.99 6.01
N GLY A 186 -11.94 25.71 5.61
CA GLY A 186 -11.17 24.63 6.23
C GLY A 186 -9.69 24.62 5.81
N LYS A 187 -8.89 23.84 6.55
CA LYS A 187 -7.46 23.63 6.28
C LYS A 187 -7.21 22.15 6.07
N ILE A 188 -6.38 21.80 5.09
CA ILE A 188 -5.94 20.43 4.84
C ILE A 188 -4.46 20.35 5.14
N ARG A 189 -4.07 19.40 5.99
CA ARG A 189 -2.69 19.15 6.40
C ARG A 189 -2.29 17.73 6.05
#